data_AF-A0A0N4ZV40-F1
#
_entry.id   AF-A0A0N4ZV40-F1
#
_cell.length_a   1.000
_cell.length_b   1.000
_cell.length_c   1.000
_cell.angle_alpha   90.00
_cell.angle_beta   90.00
_cell.angle_gamma   90.00
#
_symmetry.space_group_name_H-M   'P 1'
#
loop_
_entity.id
_entity.type
_entity.pdbx_description
1 polymer ?
#
loop_
_entity_poly.entity_id
_entity_poly.type
_entity_poly.pdbx_seq_one_letter_code
_entity_poly.pdbx_strand_id
1 'polypeptide(L)'
;MDQSKEILSELHDYKVWEKTFLQNNCNVESYQQDHGKNFMTEDKSRFELTSNRNCQNYFNIPTSDENNFFDQCFIPPIQIKSFNQMDLNNIGMTNVIGNDFGLTNDSLFSYINFGTSLIPQSYDMEEVLLKYQNMELLNNFILNMNFFENGVTPNDIGKNSFISDSKKIRLPSKLLRCVNVQNDKDITLFHIKSHIKLFAMDQYGSRFIQSKYLISGDDERVALFEAILPHIYILAKNVFGNYVIQLLFNFSNKLEREQLLDIISNDIFKLTINQFGCRVIQKILDTGDSEDALFIYNGIKHNLIICSNNIHGNHVVQKIVKKIAFEYHTDILNSIDYDSNSNNFVELSLHRHGCRIIQAMLEYFERDNCQYLIKRLLENIDDLLTHEYGNYVAQKVFIHSSLKDQHCILENLHKDMLKYSKNKFASNVIEVCLDSGLPSQNKFLIQKLFQEPYDKLVYPMIEDQYGNYVIQKMVSMACRCTRKKLIKILKSSDHYVLKHIVYKTNISKCNDFC
;
A
#
# COMPACT_ATOMS: atom_id res chain seq x y z
N MET A 1 14.23 44.01 23.42
CA MET A 1 14.86 42.85 24.11
C MET A 1 13.90 41.68 24.32
N ASP A 2 12.58 41.87 24.23
CA ASP A 2 11.61 40.77 24.40
C ASP A 2 11.26 40.01 23.11
N GLN A 3 11.30 40.65 21.93
CA GLN A 3 11.07 39.95 20.65
C GLN A 3 12.21 39.01 20.22
N SER A 4 13.43 39.24 20.71
CA SER A 4 14.59 38.37 20.41
C SER A 4 14.57 37.05 21.18
N LYS A 5 13.80 36.95 22.28
CA LYS A 5 13.68 35.72 23.08
C LYS A 5 12.65 34.75 22.50
N GLU A 6 11.59 35.26 21.86
CA GLU A 6 10.59 34.45 21.17
C GLU A 6 11.17 33.75 19.92
N ILE A 7 11.95 34.48 19.11
CA ILE A 7 12.61 33.92 17.92
C ILE A 7 13.67 32.88 18.29
N LEU A 8 14.38 33.05 19.41
CA LEU A 8 15.35 32.06 19.90
C LEU A 8 14.68 30.80 20.48
N SER A 9 13.46 30.92 21.02
CA SER A 9 12.64 29.78 21.46
C SER A 9 12.17 28.96 20.26
N GLU A 10 11.65 29.63 19.22
CA GLU A 10 11.15 28.96 18.00
C GLU A 10 12.28 28.28 17.20
N LEU A 11 13.47 28.87 17.15
CA LEU A 11 14.66 28.25 16.53
C LEU A 11 15.21 27.06 17.33
N HIS A 12 15.02 27.05 18.65
CA HIS A 12 15.41 25.91 19.49
C HIS A 12 14.45 24.73 19.29
N ASP A 13 13.15 25.00 19.21
CA ASP A 13 12.12 23.99 18.96
C ASP A 13 12.24 23.39 17.54
N TYR A 14 12.63 24.19 16.54
CA TYR A 14 12.89 23.70 15.18
C TYR A 14 14.10 22.73 15.11
N LYS A 15 15.20 23.04 15.82
CA LYS A 15 16.38 22.16 15.87
C LYS A 15 16.15 20.88 16.67
N VAL A 16 15.29 20.92 17.69
CA VAL A 16 14.88 19.73 18.44
C VAL A 16 13.98 18.85 17.56
N TRP A 17 13.08 19.45 16.78
CA TRP A 17 12.25 18.73 15.81
C TRP A 17 13.07 18.07 14.71
N GLU A 18 14.01 18.79 14.07
CA GLU A 18 14.89 18.27 13.02
C GLU A 18 15.74 17.07 13.50
N LYS A 19 16.26 17.16 14.75
CA LYS A 19 17.05 16.08 15.35
C LYS A 19 16.22 14.85 15.70
N THR A 20 14.95 15.04 16.10
CA THR A 20 14.01 13.95 16.39
C THR A 20 13.48 13.29 15.11
N PHE A 21 13.29 14.08 14.06
CA PHE A 21 12.88 13.62 12.72
C PHE A 21 13.99 12.78 12.05
N LEU A 22 15.25 13.22 12.14
CA LEU A 22 16.40 12.48 11.59
C LEU A 22 16.71 11.20 12.38
N GLN A 23 16.52 11.21 13.71
CA GLN A 23 16.72 10.01 14.54
C GLN A 23 15.64 8.94 14.34
N ASN A 24 14.42 9.32 13.97
CA ASN A 24 13.32 8.38 13.73
C ASN A 24 13.25 7.86 12.28
N ASN A 25 13.95 8.49 11.34
CA ASN A 25 13.95 8.09 9.91
C ASN A 25 15.26 7.43 9.44
N CYS A 26 16.28 7.28 10.29
CA CYS A 26 17.49 6.53 9.95
C CYS A 26 17.39 5.06 10.39
N ASN A 27 16.56 4.29 9.69
CA ASN A 27 16.71 2.84 9.54
C ASN A 27 15.84 2.41 8.37
N VAL A 28 16.41 2.47 7.17
CA VAL A 28 16.20 1.63 5.97
C VAL A 28 16.61 2.47 4.77
N GLU A 29 17.86 2.27 4.32
CA GLU A 29 18.38 2.36 2.94
C GLU A 29 19.87 2.75 2.94
N SER A 30 20.75 1.75 2.84
CA SER A 30 22.03 1.85 2.14
C SER A 30 22.72 0.48 2.13
N TYR A 31 22.25 -0.39 1.24
CA TYR A 31 23.10 -1.43 0.67
C TYR A 31 23.17 -1.17 -0.84
N GLN A 32 24.42 -0.99 -1.31
CA GLN A 32 24.90 -0.69 -2.66
C GLN A 32 25.31 0.78 -2.89
N GLN A 33 26.59 1.07 -2.63
CA GLN A 33 27.55 1.39 -3.70
C GLN A 33 28.97 1.50 -3.11
N ASP A 34 29.80 0.51 -3.45
CA ASP A 34 31.23 0.50 -3.20
C ASP A 34 31.96 1.50 -4.10
N HIS A 35 32.75 2.34 -3.43
CA HIS A 35 34.11 2.79 -3.75
C HIS A 35 34.53 3.02 -5.21
N GLY A 36 34.86 4.28 -5.49
CA GLY A 36 35.85 4.63 -6.51
C GLY A 36 36.15 6.13 -6.60
N LYS A 37 37.07 6.63 -5.77
CA LYS A 37 38.10 7.66 -6.09
C LYS A 37 38.76 8.28 -4.83
N ASN A 38 39.92 7.74 -4.49
CA ASN A 38 41.22 8.42 -4.39
C ASN A 38 41.35 9.91 -4.00
N PHE A 39 42.15 10.09 -2.93
CA PHE A 39 43.30 11.00 -2.75
C PHE A 39 43.14 12.39 -2.08
N MET A 40 43.93 12.53 -0.99
CA MET A 40 44.72 13.69 -0.52
C MET A 40 43.95 14.91 0.01
N THR A 41 44.32 15.60 1.10
CA THR A 41 45.57 15.78 1.89
C THR A 41 45.23 16.63 3.13
N GLU A 42 45.95 16.40 4.25
CA GLU A 42 46.46 17.40 5.25
C GLU A 42 45.44 18.33 5.99
N ASP A 43 45.58 18.77 7.25
CA ASP A 43 46.67 18.74 8.23
C ASP A 43 46.12 18.98 9.66
N LYS A 44 46.75 18.29 10.62
CA LYS A 44 47.16 18.68 11.99
C LYS A 44 46.34 19.62 12.91
N SER A 45 46.14 19.05 14.11
CA SER A 45 46.54 19.58 15.44
C SER A 45 45.58 20.47 16.25
N ARG A 46 44.99 19.88 17.30
CA ARG A 46 45.31 20.24 18.70
C ARG A 46 44.77 19.19 19.68
N PHE A 47 45.66 18.76 20.56
CA PHE A 47 45.49 17.80 21.65
C PHE A 47 45.45 18.55 22.99
N GLU A 48 45.01 17.83 24.04
CA GLU A 48 45.04 18.14 25.49
C GLU A 48 43.85 18.98 26.02
N LEU A 49 43.08 18.58 27.04
CA LEU A 49 43.47 17.99 28.32
C LEU A 49 42.46 16.94 28.86
N THR A 50 43.03 15.98 29.56
CA THR A 50 42.47 14.90 30.37
C THR A 50 41.87 15.37 31.71
N SER A 51 40.79 14.72 32.17
CA SER A 51 40.75 14.16 33.54
C SER A 51 39.59 13.16 33.70
N ASN A 52 39.99 11.95 34.07
CA ASN A 52 39.24 10.73 34.30
C ASN A 52 38.85 10.60 35.79
N ARG A 53 37.82 9.77 36.11
CA ARG A 53 37.49 9.05 37.38
C ARG A 53 35.97 8.77 37.35
N ASN A 54 35.43 7.56 37.49
CA ASN A 54 35.84 6.38 38.25
C ASN A 54 35.02 5.12 37.84
N CYS A 55 35.63 3.94 38.10
CA CYS A 55 35.08 2.57 38.20
C CYS A 55 34.73 1.88 36.86
N GLN A 56 35.50 0.94 36.27
CA GLN A 56 36.27 -0.22 36.75
C GLN A 56 35.48 -1.24 37.60
N ASN A 57 35.61 -2.51 37.17
CA ASN A 57 35.28 -3.82 37.80
C ASN A 57 34.05 -4.53 37.16
N TYR A 58 34.09 -5.72 36.56
CA TYR A 58 35.09 -6.79 36.36
C TYR A 58 34.71 -7.58 35.10
N PHE A 59 35.67 -7.90 34.23
CA PHE A 59 35.62 -9.06 33.33
C PHE A 59 36.37 -10.21 34.01
N ASN A 60 35.86 -11.44 33.90
CA ASN A 60 36.69 -12.65 33.82
C ASN A 60 35.86 -13.79 33.20
N ILE A 61 36.16 -14.09 31.94
CA ILE A 61 35.78 -15.31 31.22
C ILE A 61 37.08 -16.11 31.06
N PRO A 62 37.17 -17.38 31.49
CA PRO A 62 38.18 -18.29 31.01
C PRO A 62 37.74 -18.96 29.71
N THR A 63 38.72 -19.10 28.83
CA THR A 63 38.75 -19.84 27.56
C THR A 63 38.55 -21.35 27.73
N SER A 64 37.89 -21.97 26.74
CA SER A 64 38.35 -23.16 25.97
C SER A 64 37.24 -24.19 25.72
N ASP A 65 37.14 -24.58 24.44
CA ASP A 65 36.68 -25.86 23.90
C ASP A 65 35.26 -26.37 24.23
N GLU A 66 34.46 -26.61 23.18
CA GLU A 66 33.73 -27.89 23.05
C GLU A 66 33.10 -28.07 21.64
N ASN A 67 33.54 -29.14 20.98
CA ASN A 67 32.84 -29.82 19.89
C ASN A 67 31.78 -30.77 20.49
N ASN A 68 30.74 -31.01 19.69
CA ASN A 68 29.89 -32.22 19.64
C ASN A 68 28.67 -32.40 20.57
N PHE A 69 27.53 -32.52 19.87
CA PHE A 69 26.46 -33.53 19.98
C PHE A 69 25.31 -33.40 21.02
N PHE A 70 24.11 -33.21 20.42
CA PHE A 70 22.81 -33.85 20.65
C PHE A 70 22.08 -33.82 22.03
N ASP A 71 20.83 -33.36 21.90
CA ASP A 71 19.57 -33.92 22.44
C ASP A 71 18.92 -33.42 23.75
N GLN A 72 17.67 -32.97 23.52
CA GLN A 72 16.43 -33.18 24.30
C GLN A 72 16.19 -32.36 25.58
N CYS A 73 15.15 -31.52 25.52
CA CYS A 73 14.22 -31.31 26.63
C CYS A 73 12.78 -31.20 26.10
N PHE A 74 11.97 -32.19 26.49
CA PHE A 74 10.52 -32.31 26.34
C PHE A 74 9.74 -31.14 26.99
N ILE A 75 8.63 -30.72 26.37
CA ILE A 75 7.52 -29.99 27.03
C ILE A 75 6.19 -30.69 26.66
N PRO A 76 5.22 -30.87 27.58
CA PRO A 76 4.10 -31.80 27.45
C PRO A 76 2.96 -31.28 26.56
N PRO A 77 2.02 -32.15 26.13
CA PRO A 77 0.93 -31.76 25.24
C PRO A 77 -0.16 -30.99 26.00
N ILE A 78 -0.45 -29.76 25.57
CA ILE A 78 -1.65 -29.03 25.99
C ILE A 78 -2.79 -29.43 25.04
N GLN A 79 -3.85 -30.00 25.61
CA GLN A 79 -5.11 -30.27 24.93
C GLN A 79 -5.73 -28.97 24.42
N ILE A 80 -5.75 -28.78 23.09
CA ILE A 80 -6.59 -27.77 22.47
C ILE A 80 -8.03 -28.30 22.48
N LYS A 81 -8.88 -27.69 23.31
CA LYS A 81 -10.32 -27.89 23.26
C LYS A 81 -10.82 -27.54 21.86
N SER A 82 -11.55 -28.47 21.28
CA SER A 82 -12.30 -28.34 20.03
C SER A 82 -13.03 -26.99 19.97
N PHE A 83 -12.68 -26.16 19.00
CA PHE A 83 -13.57 -25.09 18.57
C PHE A 83 -14.84 -25.74 18.00
N ASN A 84 -15.98 -25.44 18.63
CA ASN A 84 -17.28 -25.93 18.22
C ASN A 84 -17.62 -25.44 16.81
N GLN A 85 -18.30 -26.31 16.07
CA GLN A 85 -18.76 -26.23 14.67
C GLN A 85 -19.72 -25.07 14.32
N MET A 86 -19.84 -24.04 15.16
CA MET A 86 -20.73 -22.90 14.95
C MET A 86 -19.95 -21.60 15.10
N ASP A 87 -19.37 -21.08 14.00
CA ASP A 87 -19.22 -19.63 13.74
C ASP A 87 -18.49 -19.24 12.44
N LEU A 88 -18.27 -20.15 11.49
CA LEU A 88 -17.72 -19.79 10.16
C LEU A 88 -18.77 -19.39 9.11
N ASN A 89 -20.06 -19.44 9.45
CA ASN A 89 -21.13 -18.96 8.56
C ASN A 89 -21.35 -17.43 8.64
N ASN A 90 -20.67 -16.72 9.55
CA ASN A 90 -20.79 -15.26 9.71
C ASN A 90 -19.69 -14.45 9.02
N ILE A 91 -18.76 -15.10 8.31
CA ILE A 91 -17.83 -14.41 7.42
C ILE A 91 -18.26 -14.76 5.99
N GLY A 92 -19.11 -13.92 5.40
CA GLY A 92 -19.65 -14.07 4.05
C GLY A 92 -18.62 -14.02 2.91
N MET A 93 -17.35 -14.39 3.14
CA MET A 93 -16.28 -14.45 2.14
C MET A 93 -15.85 -15.88 1.77
N THR A 94 -16.12 -16.90 2.59
CA THR A 94 -15.76 -18.30 2.29
C THR A 94 -16.50 -18.84 1.06
N ASN A 95 -17.75 -18.40 0.85
CA ASN A 95 -18.55 -18.79 -0.32
C ASN A 95 -18.18 -18.06 -1.63
N VAL A 96 -17.42 -16.96 -1.56
CA VAL A 96 -17.00 -16.21 -2.76
C VAL A 96 -15.73 -16.82 -3.33
N ILE A 97 -14.76 -17.16 -2.47
CA ILE A 97 -13.47 -17.72 -2.90
C ILE A 97 -13.64 -19.17 -3.40
N GLY A 98 -14.50 -19.98 -2.78
CA GLY A 98 -14.74 -21.37 -3.22
C GLY A 98 -15.42 -21.47 -4.58
N ASN A 99 -16.39 -20.58 -4.86
CA ASN A 99 -17.14 -20.60 -6.11
C ASN A 99 -16.39 -19.95 -7.28
N ASP A 100 -15.53 -18.96 -7.03
CA ASP A 100 -14.72 -18.31 -8.08
C ASP A 100 -13.59 -19.21 -8.59
N PHE A 101 -13.21 -20.27 -7.85
CA PHE A 101 -12.10 -21.18 -8.19
C PHE A 101 -12.46 -22.68 -8.22
N GLY A 102 -13.71 -23.06 -7.95
CA GLY A 102 -14.19 -24.45 -8.07
C GLY A 102 -13.67 -25.43 -7.00
N LEU A 103 -13.22 -24.94 -5.85
CA LEU A 103 -12.66 -25.77 -4.78
C LEU A 103 -13.74 -26.22 -3.78
N THR A 104 -13.66 -27.48 -3.34
CA THR A 104 -14.60 -28.03 -2.34
C THR A 104 -14.21 -27.60 -0.91
N ASN A 105 -15.18 -27.57 0.00
CA ASN A 105 -14.97 -27.13 1.39
C ASN A 105 -13.91 -27.94 2.15
N ASP A 106 -13.70 -29.21 1.80
CA ASP A 106 -12.74 -30.10 2.44
C ASP A 106 -11.27 -29.73 2.11
N SER A 107 -11.03 -29.24 0.88
CA SER A 107 -9.72 -28.72 0.46
C SER A 107 -9.33 -27.41 1.18
N LEU A 108 -10.32 -26.56 1.48
CA LEU A 108 -10.10 -25.31 2.22
C LEU A 108 -9.79 -25.58 3.70
N PHE A 109 -10.42 -26.62 4.28
CA PHE A 109 -10.24 -27.03 5.68
C PHE A 109 -8.83 -27.59 5.96
N SER A 110 -8.26 -28.33 5.00
CA SER A 110 -6.89 -28.85 5.10
C SER A 110 -5.82 -27.74 5.06
N TYR A 111 -6.10 -26.65 4.34
CA TYR A 111 -5.20 -25.49 4.22
C TYR A 111 -5.05 -24.71 5.54
N ILE A 112 -6.15 -24.56 6.29
CA ILE A 112 -6.15 -23.87 7.59
C ILE A 112 -5.36 -24.66 8.65
N ASN A 113 -5.42 -25.99 8.60
CA ASN A 113 -4.73 -26.84 9.58
C ASN A 113 -3.23 -27.00 9.32
N PHE A 114 -2.75 -26.85 8.08
CA PHE A 114 -1.31 -26.96 7.78
C PHE A 114 -0.52 -25.66 8.08
N GLY A 115 -1.17 -24.49 8.02
CA GLY A 115 -0.53 -23.18 8.19
C GLY A 115 -0.38 -22.67 9.63
N THR A 116 -0.89 -23.39 10.63
CA THR A 116 -0.96 -22.89 12.03
C THR A 116 0.24 -23.26 12.90
N SER A 117 1.27 -23.92 12.37
CA SER A 117 2.43 -24.36 13.16
C SER A 117 3.54 -23.31 13.33
N LEU A 118 3.47 -22.15 12.69
CA LEU A 118 4.52 -21.10 12.77
C LEU A 118 3.95 -19.68 12.75
N ILE A 119 3.16 -19.29 13.76
CA ILE A 119 2.83 -17.88 14.00
C ILE A 119 3.02 -17.55 15.48
N PRO A 120 4.02 -16.74 15.87
CA PRO A 120 4.06 -16.14 17.20
C PRO A 120 2.87 -15.18 17.37
N GLN A 121 2.18 -15.27 18.50
CA GLN A 121 1.04 -14.42 18.84
C GLN A 121 1.46 -12.95 18.98
N SER A 122 1.39 -12.18 17.89
CA SER A 122 1.06 -10.74 17.86
C SER A 122 1.51 -10.14 16.52
N TYR A 123 0.70 -10.27 15.47
CA TYR A 123 0.76 -9.37 14.32
C TYR A 123 -0.66 -9.12 13.79
N ASP A 124 -0.86 -7.89 13.34
CA ASP A 124 -2.10 -7.38 12.77
C ASP A 124 -2.38 -8.07 11.42
N MET A 125 -3.57 -8.65 11.27
CA MET A 125 -3.95 -9.39 10.06
C MET A 125 -4.02 -8.50 8.82
N GLU A 126 -4.18 -7.19 8.97
CA GLU A 126 -4.10 -6.22 7.86
C GLU A 126 -2.68 -6.07 7.32
N GLU A 127 -1.66 -6.11 8.18
CA GLU A 127 -0.25 -6.02 7.76
C GLU A 127 0.18 -7.30 7.03
N VAL A 128 -0.33 -8.46 7.46
CA VAL A 128 -0.17 -9.73 6.75
C VAL A 128 -0.82 -9.65 5.36
N LEU A 129 -2.06 -9.14 5.25
CA LEU A 129 -2.75 -8.97 3.96
C LEU A 129 -2.05 -7.96 3.03
N LEU A 130 -1.44 -6.90 3.57
CA LEU A 130 -0.60 -5.96 2.81
C LEU A 130 0.72 -6.58 2.36
N LYS A 131 1.35 -7.44 3.17
CA LYS A 131 2.57 -8.17 2.79
C LYS A 131 2.30 -9.23 1.71
N TYR A 132 1.07 -9.77 1.65
CA TYR A 132 0.61 -10.73 0.64
C TYR A 132 -0.08 -10.09 -0.59
N GLN A 133 -0.08 -8.76 -0.73
CA GLN A 133 -0.43 -8.10 -2.01
C GLN A 133 0.56 -8.41 -3.16
N ASN A 134 1.69 -9.05 -2.86
CA ASN A 134 2.51 -9.73 -3.85
C ASN A 134 1.83 -11.03 -4.33
N MET A 135 0.89 -10.87 -5.25
CA MET A 135 0.24 -11.93 -6.06
C MET A 135 1.24 -12.86 -6.77
N GLU A 136 2.54 -12.58 -6.74
CA GLU A 136 3.58 -13.39 -7.35
C GLU A 136 3.81 -14.72 -6.60
N LEU A 137 3.77 -14.70 -5.26
CA LEU A 137 3.91 -15.91 -4.44
C LEU A 137 2.65 -16.80 -4.49
N LEU A 138 1.46 -16.19 -4.47
CA LEU A 138 0.19 -16.92 -4.61
C LEU A 138 0.05 -17.51 -6.03
N ASN A 139 0.45 -16.78 -7.07
CA ASN A 139 0.49 -17.31 -8.44
C ASN A 139 1.53 -18.43 -8.59
N ASN A 140 2.74 -18.29 -8.01
CA ASN A 140 3.75 -19.35 -8.03
C ASN A 140 3.31 -20.59 -7.23
N PHE A 141 2.50 -20.41 -6.18
CA PHE A 141 1.96 -21.51 -5.39
C PHE A 141 0.79 -22.23 -6.10
N ILE A 142 -0.14 -21.49 -6.71
CA ILE A 142 -1.21 -22.06 -7.57
C ILE A 142 -0.61 -22.79 -8.78
N LEU A 143 0.49 -22.28 -9.36
CA LEU A 143 1.24 -22.95 -10.43
C LEU A 143 1.87 -24.28 -9.97
N ASN A 144 2.30 -24.38 -8.71
CA ASN A 144 2.88 -25.61 -8.15
C ASN A 144 1.81 -26.64 -7.69
N MET A 145 0.62 -26.21 -7.29
CA MET A 145 -0.47 -27.11 -6.88
C MET A 145 -1.11 -27.84 -8.08
N ASN A 146 -1.20 -27.20 -9.25
CA ASN A 146 -1.67 -27.84 -10.49
C ASN A 146 -0.74 -28.96 -11.01
N PHE A 147 0.44 -29.12 -10.42
CA PHE A 147 1.36 -30.23 -10.69
C PHE A 147 0.94 -31.53 -9.99
N PHE A 148 0.12 -31.47 -8.93
CA PHE A 148 -0.27 -32.65 -8.14
C PHE A 148 -1.66 -33.21 -8.47
N GLU A 149 -2.54 -32.44 -9.12
CA GLU A 149 -3.88 -32.92 -9.51
C GLU A 149 -3.93 -33.67 -10.85
N ASN A 150 -2.94 -33.50 -11.73
CA ASN A 150 -2.83 -34.28 -12.96
C ASN A 150 -1.79 -35.37 -12.81
N GLY A 151 -2.20 -36.49 -12.20
CA GLY A 151 -1.36 -37.65 -11.91
C GLY A 151 -0.67 -38.27 -13.13
N VAL A 152 0.47 -37.69 -13.54
CA VAL A 152 1.43 -38.31 -14.46
C VAL A 152 2.60 -38.80 -13.62
N THR A 153 2.70 -40.12 -13.46
CA THR A 153 3.87 -40.75 -12.85
C THR A 153 5.06 -40.68 -13.82
N PRO A 154 6.32 -40.57 -13.34
CA PRO A 154 7.50 -40.44 -14.21
C PRO A 154 7.97 -41.75 -14.88
N ASN A 155 7.07 -42.69 -15.18
CA ASN A 155 7.41 -43.96 -15.81
C ASN A 155 6.58 -44.19 -17.08
N ASP A 156 7.02 -43.58 -18.18
CA ASP A 156 6.91 -44.15 -19.53
C ASP A 156 7.95 -43.46 -20.45
N ILE A 157 9.21 -43.58 -20.06
CA ILE A 157 10.35 -43.38 -20.97
C ILE A 157 10.45 -44.66 -21.79
N GLY A 158 9.79 -44.71 -22.94
CA GLY A 158 9.71 -45.93 -23.73
C GLY A 158 9.36 -45.71 -25.18
N LYS A 159 10.40 -45.41 -25.99
CA LYS A 159 10.49 -45.66 -27.43
C LYS A 159 9.41 -45.00 -28.31
N ASN A 160 9.80 -43.94 -29.02
CA ASN A 160 9.66 -43.95 -30.47
C ASN A 160 10.69 -43.02 -31.13
N SER A 161 11.29 -43.58 -32.16
CA SER A 161 12.43 -43.12 -32.94
C SER A 161 12.24 -41.76 -33.61
N PHE A 162 13.24 -40.90 -33.44
CA PHE A 162 13.51 -39.78 -34.34
C PHE A 162 14.27 -40.26 -35.57
N ILE A 163 13.85 -39.75 -36.74
CA ILE A 163 14.61 -39.21 -37.88
C ILE A 163 13.94 -39.64 -39.19
N SER A 164 13.21 -38.71 -39.83
CA SER A 164 13.62 -38.08 -41.10
C SER A 164 12.52 -37.14 -41.63
N ASP A 165 12.95 -36.17 -42.43
CA ASP A 165 12.16 -35.36 -43.37
C ASP A 165 11.76 -33.94 -42.94
N SER A 166 12.73 -33.06 -43.21
CA SER A 166 12.52 -31.71 -43.73
C SER A 166 11.37 -31.66 -44.74
N LYS A 167 10.50 -30.64 -44.59
CA LYS A 167 9.34 -30.28 -45.43
C LYS A 167 8.05 -31.04 -45.12
N LYS A 168 7.32 -30.57 -44.10
CA LYS A 168 5.84 -30.56 -44.06
C LYS A 168 5.34 -29.76 -42.84
N ILE A 169 4.92 -28.52 -43.10
CA ILE A 169 3.86 -27.77 -42.42
C ILE A 169 3.78 -28.02 -40.89
N ARG A 170 4.45 -27.15 -40.11
CA ARG A 170 4.29 -27.08 -38.66
C ARG A 170 2.90 -26.52 -38.36
N LEU A 171 1.93 -27.40 -38.14
CA LEU A 171 0.63 -27.01 -37.60
C LEU A 171 0.85 -26.17 -36.33
N PRO A 172 0.13 -25.04 -36.14
CA PRO A 172 0.27 -24.18 -34.97
C PRO A 172 0.23 -24.96 -33.64
N SER A 173 -0.59 -26.02 -33.60
CA SER A 173 -0.74 -26.93 -32.46
C SER A 173 0.50 -27.78 -32.16
N LYS A 174 1.32 -28.14 -33.16
CA LYS A 174 2.55 -28.94 -32.92
C LYS A 174 3.65 -28.12 -32.29
N LEU A 175 3.85 -26.89 -32.77
CA LEU A 175 4.83 -25.97 -32.18
C LEU A 175 4.44 -25.56 -30.77
N LEU A 176 3.17 -25.20 -30.57
CA LEU A 176 2.68 -24.84 -29.24
C LEU A 176 2.77 -26.05 -28.29
N ARG A 177 2.43 -27.26 -28.77
CA ARG A 177 2.62 -28.48 -27.98
C ARG A 177 4.07 -28.70 -27.55
N CYS A 178 5.06 -28.43 -28.41
CA CYS A 178 6.47 -28.54 -28.05
C CYS A 178 6.86 -27.57 -26.92
N VAL A 179 6.37 -26.32 -26.99
CA VAL A 179 6.55 -25.34 -25.91
C VAL A 179 5.83 -25.77 -24.63
N ASN A 180 4.60 -26.29 -24.74
CA ASN A 180 3.82 -26.72 -23.58
C ASN A 180 4.44 -27.92 -22.86
N VAL A 181 5.20 -28.77 -23.56
CA VAL A 181 5.97 -29.88 -22.95
C VAL A 181 7.43 -29.51 -22.66
N GLN A 182 7.79 -28.22 -22.70
CA GLN A 182 9.13 -27.69 -22.41
C GLN A 182 10.26 -28.29 -23.28
N ASN A 183 9.92 -28.67 -24.52
CA ASN A 183 10.88 -29.17 -25.50
C ASN A 183 11.10 -28.12 -26.61
N ASP A 184 11.61 -26.96 -26.22
CA ASP A 184 11.62 -25.72 -27.00
C ASP A 184 13.02 -25.14 -27.24
N LYS A 185 14.07 -25.91 -26.95
CA LYS A 185 15.48 -25.47 -27.04
C LYS A 185 15.83 -24.89 -28.42
N ASP A 186 15.32 -25.51 -29.48
CA ASP A 186 15.58 -25.11 -30.87
C ASP A 186 14.50 -24.17 -31.45
N ILE A 187 13.51 -23.77 -30.65
CA ILE A 187 12.45 -22.86 -31.07
C ILE A 187 12.88 -21.42 -30.77
N THR A 188 12.81 -20.57 -31.80
CA THR A 188 13.12 -19.14 -31.75
C THR A 188 11.89 -18.30 -32.06
N LEU A 189 11.96 -16.98 -31.89
CA LEU A 189 10.83 -16.09 -32.16
C LEU A 189 10.43 -16.08 -33.65
N PHE A 190 11.39 -16.25 -34.57
CA PHE A 190 11.09 -16.39 -36.00
C PHE A 190 10.16 -17.56 -36.30
N HIS A 191 10.34 -18.69 -35.61
CA HIS A 191 9.55 -19.90 -35.84
C HIS A 191 8.07 -19.73 -35.46
N ILE A 192 7.76 -18.79 -34.57
CA ILE A 192 6.40 -18.55 -34.09
C ILE A 192 5.77 -17.29 -34.68
N LYS A 193 6.47 -16.54 -35.56
CA LYS A 193 6.00 -15.27 -36.14
C LYS A 193 4.56 -15.36 -36.70
N SER A 194 4.28 -16.39 -37.50
CA SER A 194 2.96 -16.63 -38.11
C SER A 194 1.87 -17.10 -37.13
N HIS A 195 2.24 -17.40 -35.89
CA HIS A 195 1.36 -17.95 -34.85
C HIS A 195 1.44 -17.13 -33.55
N ILE A 196 2.00 -15.92 -33.61
CA ILE A 196 2.34 -15.13 -32.43
C ILE A 196 1.13 -14.86 -31.54
N LYS A 197 -0.03 -14.57 -32.13
CA LYS A 197 -1.29 -14.40 -31.39
C LYS A 197 -1.65 -15.64 -30.59
N LEU A 198 -1.56 -16.82 -31.20
CA LEU A 198 -1.91 -18.08 -30.56
C LEU A 198 -0.98 -18.36 -29.37
N PHE A 199 0.32 -18.14 -29.56
CA PHE A 199 1.31 -18.30 -28.48
C PHE A 199 1.10 -17.28 -27.36
N ALA A 200 0.90 -16.01 -27.69
CA ALA A 200 0.69 -14.97 -26.69
C ALA A 200 -0.60 -15.15 -25.88
N MET A 201 -1.63 -15.79 -26.45
CA MET A 201 -2.87 -16.13 -25.76
C MET A 201 -2.82 -17.46 -24.99
N ASP A 202 -1.72 -18.20 -25.07
CA ASP A 202 -1.48 -19.45 -24.33
C ASP A 202 -0.60 -19.18 -23.10
N GLN A 203 -0.81 -19.93 -22.02
CA GLN A 203 -0.08 -19.78 -20.77
C GLN A 203 1.43 -20.00 -20.95
N TYR A 204 1.82 -21.12 -21.55
CA TYR A 204 3.21 -21.48 -21.76
C TYR A 204 3.79 -20.72 -22.95
N GLY A 205 3.00 -20.52 -24.01
CA GLY A 205 3.37 -19.71 -25.16
C GLY A 205 3.71 -18.26 -24.78
N SER A 206 2.92 -17.62 -23.90
CA SER A 206 3.20 -16.27 -23.42
C SER A 206 4.49 -16.21 -22.60
N ARG A 207 4.71 -17.19 -21.71
CA ARG A 207 5.95 -17.29 -20.92
C ARG A 207 7.17 -17.56 -21.79
N PHE A 208 7.02 -18.39 -22.82
CA PHE A 208 8.04 -18.64 -23.83
C PHE A 208 8.42 -17.34 -24.54
N ILE A 209 7.44 -16.57 -25.03
CA ILE A 209 7.69 -15.29 -25.69
C ILE A 209 8.45 -14.35 -24.76
N GLN A 210 7.99 -14.18 -23.52
CA GLN A 210 8.64 -13.29 -22.54
C GLN A 210 10.10 -13.69 -22.28
N SER A 211 10.36 -14.98 -22.07
CA SER A 211 11.70 -15.48 -21.76
C SER A 211 12.64 -15.40 -22.95
N LYS A 212 12.15 -15.80 -24.14
CA LYS A 212 12.95 -15.76 -25.38
C LYS A 212 13.26 -14.34 -25.80
N TYR A 213 12.30 -13.41 -25.72
CA TYR A 213 12.52 -12.01 -26.08
C TYR A 213 13.73 -11.39 -25.35
N LEU A 214 13.93 -11.70 -24.06
CA LEU A 214 15.05 -11.17 -23.28
C LEU A 214 16.42 -11.65 -23.76
N ILE A 215 16.52 -12.83 -24.36
CA ILE A 215 17.78 -13.42 -24.83
C ILE A 215 17.95 -13.39 -26.36
N SER A 216 16.88 -13.05 -27.10
CA SER A 216 16.89 -12.90 -28.55
C SER A 216 17.64 -11.64 -29.00
N GLY A 217 18.29 -11.73 -30.17
CA GLY A 217 18.89 -10.57 -30.84
C GLY A 217 17.86 -9.65 -31.51
N ASP A 218 18.32 -8.51 -32.00
CA ASP A 218 17.44 -7.43 -32.49
C ASP A 218 16.55 -7.88 -33.67
N ASP A 219 17.08 -8.64 -34.63
CA ASP A 219 16.31 -9.13 -35.78
C ASP A 219 15.09 -9.98 -35.35
N GLU A 220 15.24 -10.79 -34.31
CA GLU A 220 14.16 -11.61 -33.76
C GLU A 220 13.12 -10.76 -33.03
N ARG A 221 13.57 -9.74 -32.28
CA ARG A 221 12.68 -8.83 -31.56
C ARG A 221 11.86 -7.97 -32.51
N VAL A 222 12.49 -7.43 -33.55
CA VAL A 222 11.82 -6.67 -34.62
C VAL A 222 10.79 -7.55 -35.33
N ALA A 223 11.16 -8.78 -35.70
CA ALA A 223 10.23 -9.69 -36.34
C ALA A 223 9.04 -10.07 -35.45
N LEU A 224 9.24 -10.22 -34.14
CA LEU A 224 8.15 -10.41 -33.18
C LEU A 224 7.28 -9.17 -33.06
N PHE A 225 7.89 -7.99 -32.95
CA PHE A 225 7.19 -6.72 -32.83
C PHE A 225 6.27 -6.50 -34.03
N GLU A 226 6.77 -6.61 -35.26
CA GLU A 226 5.95 -6.51 -36.49
C GLU A 226 4.75 -7.47 -36.49
N ALA A 227 4.96 -8.71 -36.04
CA ALA A 227 3.93 -9.73 -36.07
C ALA A 227 2.85 -9.52 -35.01
N ILE A 228 3.17 -8.85 -33.90
CA ILE A 228 2.27 -8.66 -32.77
C ILE A 228 1.42 -7.37 -32.89
N LEU A 229 1.85 -6.39 -33.69
CA LEU A 229 1.15 -5.11 -33.88
C LEU A 229 -0.35 -5.28 -34.21
N PRO A 230 -0.78 -6.16 -35.13
CA PRO A 230 -2.21 -6.33 -35.44
C PRO A 230 -3.03 -6.95 -34.29
N HIS A 231 -2.38 -7.32 -33.18
CA HIS A 231 -2.97 -8.08 -32.09
C HIS A 231 -2.84 -7.38 -30.73
N ILE A 232 -2.26 -6.18 -30.66
CA ILE A 232 -2.00 -5.47 -29.39
C ILE A 232 -3.27 -5.33 -28.56
N TYR A 233 -4.37 -4.82 -29.14
CA TYR A 233 -5.61 -4.59 -28.39
C TYR A 233 -6.19 -5.88 -27.79
N ILE A 234 -6.27 -6.95 -28.57
CA ILE A 234 -6.84 -8.22 -28.10
C ILE A 234 -5.94 -8.89 -27.06
N LEU A 235 -4.62 -8.78 -27.21
CA LEU A 235 -3.64 -9.33 -26.27
C LEU A 235 -3.59 -8.54 -24.97
N ALA A 236 -3.70 -7.21 -25.01
CA ALA A 236 -3.73 -6.36 -23.81
C ALA A 236 -4.87 -6.73 -22.86
N LYS A 237 -5.99 -7.25 -23.39
CA LYS A 237 -7.15 -7.71 -22.64
C LYS A 237 -7.16 -9.21 -22.34
N ASN A 238 -6.13 -9.94 -22.73
CA ASN A 238 -6.04 -11.38 -22.51
C ASN A 238 -5.29 -11.71 -21.21
N VAL A 239 -5.71 -12.76 -20.51
CA VAL A 239 -5.13 -13.22 -19.23
C VAL A 239 -3.62 -13.53 -19.32
N PHE A 240 -3.12 -13.96 -20.47
CA PHE A 240 -1.71 -14.25 -20.71
C PHE A 240 -1.05 -13.23 -21.66
N GLY A 241 -1.78 -12.76 -22.67
CA GLY A 241 -1.27 -11.83 -23.68
C GLY A 241 -0.87 -10.48 -23.12
N ASN A 242 -1.51 -10.02 -22.03
CA ASN A 242 -1.23 -8.72 -21.44
C ASN A 242 0.24 -8.61 -20.98
N TYR A 243 0.85 -9.71 -20.52
CA TYR A 243 2.25 -9.72 -20.10
C TYR A 243 3.20 -9.51 -21.28
N VAL A 244 2.87 -10.02 -22.46
CA VAL A 244 3.65 -9.76 -23.68
C VAL A 244 3.54 -8.28 -24.07
N ILE A 245 2.36 -7.67 -23.98
CA ILE A 245 2.21 -6.24 -24.27
C ILE A 245 2.95 -5.36 -23.26
N GLN A 246 2.91 -5.72 -21.98
CA GLN A 246 3.70 -5.05 -20.94
C GLN A 246 5.20 -5.15 -21.19
N LEU A 247 5.68 -6.31 -21.67
CA LEU A 247 7.08 -6.51 -22.05
C LEU A 247 7.48 -5.54 -23.18
N LEU A 248 6.65 -5.41 -24.21
CA LEU A 248 6.94 -4.51 -25.32
C LEU A 248 7.04 -3.06 -24.85
N PHE A 249 6.12 -2.55 -24.04
CA PHE A 249 6.23 -1.19 -23.48
C PHE A 249 7.47 -0.98 -22.59
N ASN A 250 7.98 -2.05 -21.97
CA ASN A 250 9.15 -1.98 -21.11
C ASN A 250 10.47 -1.89 -21.88
N PHE A 251 10.51 -2.40 -23.12
CA PHE A 251 11.72 -2.48 -23.93
C PHE A 251 11.63 -1.73 -25.26
N SER A 252 10.47 -1.13 -25.57
CA SER A 252 10.26 -0.37 -26.80
C SER A 252 11.17 0.84 -26.85
N ASN A 253 11.80 1.06 -28.01
CA ASN A 253 12.40 2.37 -28.31
C ASN A 253 11.30 3.42 -28.57
N LYS A 254 11.69 4.68 -28.79
CA LYS A 254 10.74 5.79 -28.98
C LYS A 254 9.74 5.53 -30.13
N LEU A 255 10.21 5.07 -31.29
CA LEU A 255 9.35 4.83 -32.46
C LEU A 255 8.39 3.66 -32.22
N GLU A 256 8.88 2.56 -31.63
CA GLU A 256 8.06 1.41 -31.26
C GLU A 256 6.98 1.80 -30.23
N ARG A 257 7.35 2.63 -29.25
CA ARG A 257 6.42 3.12 -28.23
C ARG A 257 5.31 3.95 -28.86
N GLU A 258 5.65 4.89 -29.75
CA GLU A 258 4.68 5.70 -30.49
C GLU A 258 3.69 4.82 -31.28
N GLN A 259 4.19 3.77 -31.96
CA GLN A 259 3.33 2.82 -32.67
C GLN A 259 2.40 2.03 -31.73
N LEU A 260 2.91 1.59 -30.57
CA LEU A 260 2.08 0.89 -29.58
C LEU A 260 0.98 1.80 -29.01
N LEU A 261 1.31 3.07 -28.72
CA LEU A 261 0.35 4.06 -28.22
C LEU A 261 -0.72 4.39 -29.26
N ASP A 262 -0.34 4.58 -30.52
CA ASP A 262 -1.27 4.84 -31.62
C ASP A 262 -2.31 3.73 -31.76
N ILE A 263 -1.88 2.45 -31.69
CA ILE A 263 -2.78 1.29 -31.79
C ILE A 263 -3.83 1.25 -30.67
N ILE A 264 -3.49 1.69 -29.46
CA ILE A 264 -4.43 1.64 -28.31
C ILE A 264 -5.22 2.94 -28.11
N SER A 265 -4.91 4.01 -28.84
CA SER A 265 -5.44 5.37 -28.65
C SER A 265 -6.96 5.43 -28.53
N ASN A 266 -7.68 4.70 -29.39
CA ASN A 266 -9.14 4.67 -29.44
C ASN A 266 -9.80 3.78 -28.36
N ASP A 267 -9.01 3.07 -27.57
CA ASP A 267 -9.48 2.07 -26.62
C ASP A 267 -8.95 2.26 -25.18
N ILE A 268 -8.27 3.39 -24.90
CA ILE A 268 -7.68 3.69 -23.58
C ILE A 268 -8.70 3.51 -22.46
N PHE A 269 -9.91 4.06 -22.61
CA PHE A 269 -10.98 3.90 -21.62
C PHE A 269 -11.33 2.43 -21.39
N LYS A 270 -11.56 1.65 -22.46
CA LYS A 270 -11.93 0.22 -22.36
C LYS A 270 -10.81 -0.61 -21.74
N LEU A 271 -9.55 -0.27 -22.02
CA LEU A 271 -8.39 -0.92 -21.40
C LEU A 271 -8.28 -0.56 -19.91
N THR A 272 -8.50 0.71 -19.56
CA THR A 272 -8.42 1.22 -18.18
C THR A 272 -9.38 0.49 -17.23
N ILE A 273 -10.61 0.22 -17.67
CA ILE A 273 -11.62 -0.48 -16.85
C ILE A 273 -11.56 -2.01 -16.94
N ASN A 274 -10.64 -2.57 -17.73
CA ASN A 274 -10.49 -4.02 -17.91
C ASN A 274 -9.47 -4.61 -16.92
N GLN A 275 -9.76 -5.79 -16.36
CA GLN A 275 -8.90 -6.45 -15.37
C GLN A 275 -7.45 -6.73 -15.80
N PHE A 276 -7.22 -6.96 -17.09
CA PHE A 276 -5.88 -7.19 -17.66
C PHE A 276 -5.37 -5.94 -18.38
N GLY A 277 -6.25 -5.26 -19.13
CA GLY A 277 -5.93 -4.02 -19.84
C GLY A 277 -5.41 -2.93 -18.92
N CYS A 278 -5.94 -2.82 -17.69
CA CYS A 278 -5.49 -1.82 -16.73
C CYS A 278 -4.02 -2.03 -16.35
N ARG A 279 -3.50 -3.27 -16.39
CA ARG A 279 -2.09 -3.57 -16.11
C ARG A 279 -1.19 -3.08 -17.23
N VAL A 280 -1.65 -3.16 -18.48
CA VAL A 280 -0.96 -2.58 -19.63
C VAL A 280 -0.92 -1.06 -19.51
N ILE A 281 -2.06 -0.40 -19.24
CA ILE A 281 -2.08 1.07 -19.07
C ILE A 281 -1.20 1.51 -17.89
N GLN A 282 -1.23 0.78 -16.77
CA GLN A 282 -0.32 1.04 -15.65
C GLN A 282 1.15 0.87 -16.05
N LYS A 283 1.51 -0.14 -16.86
CA LYS A 283 2.87 -0.32 -17.36
C LYS A 283 3.34 0.82 -18.26
N ILE A 284 2.44 1.35 -19.10
CA ILE A 284 2.71 2.57 -19.90
C ILE A 284 3.06 3.72 -18.96
N LEU A 285 2.23 3.95 -17.95
CA LEU A 285 2.47 4.99 -16.95
C LEU A 285 3.72 4.75 -16.12
N ASP A 286 4.09 3.50 -15.80
CA ASP A 286 5.28 3.20 -15.00
C ASP A 286 6.58 3.44 -15.75
N THR A 287 6.61 3.08 -17.03
CA THR A 287 7.79 3.19 -17.92
C THR A 287 7.87 4.53 -18.65
N GLY A 288 6.75 5.26 -18.69
CA GLY A 288 6.59 6.52 -19.41
C GLY A 288 6.88 7.77 -18.60
N ASP A 289 6.74 8.91 -19.25
CA ASP A 289 6.89 10.24 -18.66
C ASP A 289 5.53 10.94 -18.47
N SER A 290 5.56 12.27 -18.28
CA SER A 290 4.34 13.05 -18.15
C SER A 290 3.54 13.17 -19.45
N GLU A 291 4.17 13.07 -20.63
CA GLU A 291 3.46 13.10 -21.91
C GLU A 291 2.62 11.84 -22.08
N ASP A 292 3.15 10.68 -21.67
CA ASP A 292 2.39 9.44 -21.59
C ASP A 292 1.22 9.55 -20.59
N ALA A 293 1.44 10.16 -19.42
CA ALA A 293 0.36 10.40 -18.46
C ALA A 293 -0.75 11.29 -19.05
N LEU A 294 -0.37 12.35 -19.78
CA LEU A 294 -1.29 13.22 -20.48
C LEU A 294 -2.05 12.49 -21.60
N PHE A 295 -1.37 11.63 -22.37
CA PHE A 295 -1.97 10.81 -23.41
C PHE A 295 -3.06 9.89 -22.83
N ILE A 296 -2.75 9.17 -21.76
CA ILE A 296 -3.72 8.30 -21.08
C ILE A 296 -4.87 9.12 -20.46
N TYR A 297 -4.57 10.24 -19.81
CA TYR A 297 -5.57 11.14 -19.26
C TYR A 297 -6.56 11.63 -20.34
N ASN A 298 -6.07 12.08 -21.49
CA ASN A 298 -6.91 12.50 -22.60
C ASN A 298 -7.84 11.38 -23.11
N GLY A 299 -7.39 10.13 -23.07
CA GLY A 299 -8.20 8.95 -23.41
C GLY A 299 -9.31 8.63 -22.40
N ILE A 300 -9.26 9.18 -21.19
CA ILE A 300 -10.24 8.89 -20.13
C ILE A 300 -10.95 10.11 -19.55
N LYS A 301 -10.56 11.35 -19.89
CA LYS A 301 -11.03 12.57 -19.21
C LYS A 301 -12.56 12.70 -19.13
N HIS A 302 -13.27 12.32 -20.19
CA HIS A 302 -14.74 12.35 -20.23
C HIS A 302 -15.41 11.23 -19.42
N ASN A 303 -14.64 10.25 -18.96
CA ASN A 303 -15.09 9.12 -18.13
C ASN A 303 -14.28 9.03 -16.83
N LEU A 304 -13.68 10.13 -16.37
CA LEU A 304 -12.71 10.13 -15.28
C LEU A 304 -13.32 9.63 -13.97
N ILE A 305 -14.56 10.05 -13.67
CA ILE A 305 -15.30 9.60 -12.48
C ILE A 305 -15.59 8.10 -12.54
N ILE A 306 -16.01 7.59 -13.71
CA ILE A 306 -16.25 6.15 -13.93
C ILE A 306 -14.96 5.37 -13.70
N CYS A 307 -13.82 5.84 -14.22
CA CYS A 307 -12.52 5.22 -14.02
C CYS A 307 -12.11 5.24 -12.54
N SER A 308 -12.32 6.37 -11.86
CA SER A 308 -11.99 6.57 -10.44
C SER A 308 -12.77 5.61 -9.52
N ASN A 309 -14.02 5.31 -9.86
CA ASN A 309 -14.86 4.39 -9.10
C ASN A 309 -14.73 2.92 -9.52
N ASN A 310 -13.98 2.62 -10.58
CA ASN A 310 -13.78 1.26 -11.05
C ASN A 310 -12.66 0.54 -10.26
N ILE A 311 -12.86 -0.75 -9.93
CA ILE A 311 -11.89 -1.58 -9.20
C ILE A 311 -10.52 -1.71 -9.90
N HIS A 312 -10.47 -1.54 -11.22
CA HIS A 312 -9.24 -1.56 -12.02
C HIS A 312 -8.80 -0.15 -12.42
N GLY A 313 -9.76 0.68 -12.88
CA GLY A 313 -9.49 2.03 -13.38
C GLY A 313 -8.90 2.96 -12.32
N ASN A 314 -9.26 2.81 -11.04
CA ASN A 314 -8.75 3.67 -9.99
C ASN A 314 -7.21 3.64 -9.89
N HIS A 315 -6.57 2.50 -10.16
CA HIS A 315 -5.12 2.38 -10.13
C HIS A 315 -4.45 3.18 -11.25
N VAL A 316 -5.09 3.22 -12.42
CA VAL A 316 -4.63 4.05 -13.55
C VAL A 316 -4.75 5.52 -13.20
N VAL A 317 -5.90 5.95 -12.66
CA VAL A 317 -6.13 7.36 -12.28
C VAL A 317 -5.14 7.82 -11.20
N GLN A 318 -4.86 6.98 -10.19
CA GLN A 318 -3.84 7.30 -9.19
C GLN A 318 -2.45 7.53 -9.80
N LYS A 319 -2.06 6.71 -10.78
CA LYS A 319 -0.77 6.88 -11.48
C LYS A 319 -0.75 8.14 -12.35
N ILE A 320 -1.86 8.49 -12.99
CA ILE A 320 -1.99 9.77 -13.72
C ILE A 320 -1.77 10.93 -12.76
N VAL A 321 -2.52 10.98 -11.64
CA VAL A 321 -2.41 12.06 -10.64
C VAL A 321 -0.99 12.24 -10.12
N LYS A 322 -0.23 11.15 -9.97
CA LYS A 322 1.16 11.19 -9.47
C LYS A 322 2.21 11.60 -10.52
N LYS A 323 1.92 11.46 -11.81
CA LYS A 323 2.91 11.59 -12.89
C LYS A 323 2.63 12.74 -13.87
N ILE A 324 1.38 13.16 -14.00
CA ILE A 324 1.01 14.24 -14.91
C ILE A 324 1.62 15.58 -14.46
N ALA A 325 2.06 16.39 -15.43
CA ALA A 325 2.62 17.71 -15.16
C ALA A 325 1.59 18.63 -14.49
N PHE A 326 2.10 19.53 -13.64
CA PHE A 326 1.27 20.39 -12.81
C PHE A 326 0.31 21.30 -13.59
N GLU A 327 0.67 21.65 -14.84
CA GLU A 327 -0.15 22.47 -15.73
C GLU A 327 -1.52 21.83 -16.04
N TYR A 328 -1.66 20.51 -15.90
CA TYR A 328 -2.90 19.76 -16.13
C TYR A 328 -3.71 19.48 -14.85
N HIS A 329 -3.24 19.88 -13.67
CA HIS A 329 -4.00 19.67 -12.42
C HIS A 329 -5.38 20.34 -12.46
N THR A 330 -5.45 21.55 -13.02
CA THR A 330 -6.72 22.29 -13.20
C THR A 330 -7.67 21.55 -14.15
N ASP A 331 -7.16 20.96 -15.23
CA ASP A 331 -7.99 20.21 -16.18
C ASP A 331 -8.59 18.95 -15.54
N ILE A 332 -7.82 18.26 -14.69
CA ILE A 332 -8.31 17.12 -13.94
C ILE A 332 -9.41 17.54 -12.96
N LEU A 333 -9.23 18.64 -12.22
CA LEU A 333 -10.26 19.17 -11.32
C LEU A 333 -11.54 19.52 -12.10
N ASN A 334 -11.42 20.21 -13.24
CA ASN A 334 -12.55 20.56 -14.10
C ASN A 334 -13.25 19.34 -14.71
N SER A 335 -12.52 18.24 -14.92
CA SER A 335 -13.11 16.97 -15.40
C SER A 335 -13.94 16.27 -14.33
N ILE A 336 -13.71 16.58 -13.05
CA ILE A 336 -14.49 16.05 -11.92
C ILE A 336 -15.61 17.04 -11.56
N ASP A 337 -15.31 18.34 -11.44
CA ASP A 337 -16.24 19.39 -11.01
C ASP A 337 -16.68 20.26 -12.21
N TYR A 338 -17.23 19.62 -13.24
CA TYR A 338 -17.65 20.29 -14.48
C TYR A 338 -18.94 21.13 -14.32
N ASP A 339 -19.69 20.91 -13.24
CA ASP A 339 -20.86 21.71 -12.82
C ASP A 339 -20.61 22.14 -11.38
N SER A 340 -20.60 23.45 -11.10
CA SER A 340 -20.30 23.97 -9.77
C SER A 340 -21.33 23.57 -8.71
N ASN A 341 -22.49 23.05 -9.12
CA ASN A 341 -23.48 22.47 -8.21
C ASN A 341 -23.29 20.97 -7.97
N SER A 342 -22.31 20.34 -8.63
CA SER A 342 -21.99 18.93 -8.43
C SER A 342 -21.25 18.71 -7.11
N ASN A 343 -21.53 17.59 -6.44
CA ASN A 343 -20.82 17.16 -5.23
C ASN A 343 -19.82 16.04 -5.54
N ASN A 344 -19.30 16.00 -6.78
CA ASN A 344 -18.50 14.88 -7.28
C ASN A 344 -17.25 14.59 -6.43
N PHE A 345 -16.59 15.62 -5.88
CA PHE A 345 -15.46 15.42 -4.96
C PHE A 345 -15.87 14.71 -3.67
N VAL A 346 -17.05 15.04 -3.12
CA VAL A 346 -17.60 14.40 -1.92
C VAL A 346 -18.00 12.97 -2.26
N GLU A 347 -18.76 12.76 -3.34
CA GLU A 347 -19.17 11.41 -3.78
C GLU A 347 -17.97 10.49 -4.00
N LEU A 348 -16.90 10.98 -4.65
CA LEU A 348 -15.65 10.25 -4.79
C LEU A 348 -15.00 9.95 -3.43
N SER A 349 -14.99 10.93 -2.51
CA SER A 349 -14.44 10.76 -1.15
C SER A 349 -15.15 9.69 -0.33
N LEU A 350 -16.45 9.49 -0.56
CA LEU A 350 -17.25 8.48 0.11
C LEU A 350 -17.21 7.12 -0.64
N HIS A 351 -16.55 7.03 -1.78
CA HIS A 351 -16.46 5.79 -2.54
C HIS A 351 -15.20 4.97 -2.18
N ARG A 352 -15.35 3.64 -2.08
CA ARG A 352 -14.28 2.69 -1.69
C ARG A 352 -12.97 2.81 -2.49
N HIS A 353 -13.08 3.16 -3.78
CA HIS A 353 -11.94 3.36 -4.69
C HIS A 353 -11.69 4.85 -4.96
N GLY A 354 -12.75 5.65 -5.03
CA GLY A 354 -12.69 7.07 -5.37
C GLY A 354 -11.93 7.87 -4.31
N CYS A 355 -12.04 7.49 -3.04
CA CYS A 355 -11.37 8.15 -1.93
C CYS A 355 -9.84 8.16 -2.10
N ARG A 356 -9.27 7.14 -2.75
CA ARG A 356 -7.83 7.06 -3.03
C ARG A 356 -7.40 8.08 -4.08
N ILE A 357 -8.28 8.43 -5.00
CA ILE A 357 -8.03 9.48 -5.99
C ILE A 357 -7.98 10.84 -5.31
N ILE A 358 -8.97 11.14 -4.47
CA ILE A 358 -9.01 12.41 -3.73
C ILE A 358 -7.80 12.57 -2.81
N GLN A 359 -7.41 11.50 -2.10
CA GLN A 359 -6.17 11.50 -1.29
C GLN A 359 -4.92 11.77 -2.14
N ALA A 360 -4.80 11.14 -3.31
CA ALA A 360 -3.68 11.41 -4.21
C ALA A 360 -3.70 12.87 -4.72
N MET A 361 -4.87 13.44 -5.03
CA MET A 361 -4.94 14.84 -5.43
C MET A 361 -4.49 15.78 -4.32
N LEU A 362 -4.89 15.53 -3.07
CA LEU A 362 -4.44 16.31 -1.90
C LEU A 362 -2.93 16.21 -1.65
N GLU A 363 -2.30 15.10 -2.04
CA GLU A 363 -0.86 14.87 -1.86
C GLU A 363 0.01 15.46 -2.97
N TYR A 364 -0.42 15.37 -4.24
CA TYR A 364 0.43 15.65 -5.40
C TYR A 364 0.06 16.93 -6.15
N PHE A 365 -1.14 17.49 -5.96
CA PHE A 365 -1.52 18.70 -6.68
C PHE A 365 -0.80 19.95 -6.14
N GLU A 366 -0.59 20.91 -7.04
CA GLU A 366 -0.07 22.23 -6.72
C GLU A 366 -0.94 22.93 -5.69
N ARG A 367 -0.32 23.85 -4.93
CA ARG A 367 -0.93 24.47 -3.75
C ARG A 367 -2.33 25.04 -4.03
N ASP A 368 -2.50 25.76 -5.14
CA ASP A 368 -3.76 26.42 -5.47
C ASP A 368 -4.86 25.40 -5.86
N ASN A 369 -4.48 24.34 -6.59
CA ASN A 369 -5.38 23.25 -6.95
C ASN A 369 -5.79 22.43 -5.72
N CYS A 370 -4.84 22.12 -4.85
CA CYS A 370 -5.10 21.46 -3.57
C CYS A 370 -6.01 22.31 -2.68
N GLN A 371 -5.76 23.62 -2.59
CA GLN A 371 -6.59 24.55 -1.81
C GLN A 371 -8.02 24.65 -2.35
N TYR A 372 -8.20 24.62 -3.67
CA TYR A 372 -9.52 24.56 -4.30
C TYR A 372 -10.26 23.28 -3.89
N LEU A 373 -9.61 22.12 -4.03
CA LEU A 373 -10.18 20.83 -3.63
C LEU A 373 -10.56 20.82 -2.14
N ILE A 374 -9.68 21.30 -1.26
CA ILE A 374 -9.94 21.41 0.19
C ILE A 374 -11.21 22.23 0.46
N LYS A 375 -11.38 23.38 -0.18
CA LYS A 375 -12.57 24.22 0.01
C LYS A 375 -13.85 23.47 -0.35
N ARG A 376 -13.86 22.76 -1.49
CA ARG A 376 -15.03 21.97 -1.92
C ARG A 376 -15.35 20.84 -0.93
N LEU A 377 -14.33 20.18 -0.39
CA LEU A 377 -14.51 19.10 0.60
C LEU A 377 -14.99 19.62 1.96
N LEU A 378 -14.55 20.81 2.38
CA LEU A 378 -14.95 21.41 3.66
C LEU A 378 -16.44 21.77 3.72
N GLU A 379 -17.09 21.99 2.57
CA GLU A 379 -18.54 22.23 2.49
C GLU A 379 -19.37 21.06 3.05
N ASN A 380 -18.83 19.84 3.03
CA ASN A 380 -19.50 18.62 3.51
C ASN A 380 -18.60 17.82 4.48
N ILE A 381 -17.79 18.52 5.29
CA ILE A 381 -16.79 17.87 6.17
C ILE A 381 -17.39 16.85 7.13
N ASP A 382 -18.60 17.10 7.66
CA ASP A 382 -19.28 16.20 8.60
C ASP A 382 -19.56 14.81 8.00
N ASP A 383 -19.91 14.75 6.72
CA ASP A 383 -20.13 13.49 6.00
C ASP A 383 -18.81 12.73 5.88
N LEU A 384 -17.73 13.43 5.53
CA LEU A 384 -16.40 12.83 5.42
C LEU A 384 -15.93 12.27 6.76
N LEU A 385 -16.05 13.05 7.85
CA LEU A 385 -15.56 12.67 9.18
C LEU A 385 -16.11 11.32 9.64
N THR A 386 -17.38 11.04 9.35
CA THR A 386 -18.10 9.89 9.89
C THR A 386 -18.21 8.70 8.94
N HIS A 387 -17.70 8.82 7.72
CA HIS A 387 -17.80 7.79 6.69
C HIS A 387 -16.63 6.79 6.71
N GLU A 388 -16.88 5.53 6.37
CA GLU A 388 -15.88 4.44 6.38
C GLU A 388 -14.66 4.69 5.46
N TYR A 389 -14.86 5.41 4.36
CA TYR A 389 -13.79 5.85 3.44
C TYR A 389 -13.47 7.34 3.56
N GLY A 390 -14.47 8.18 3.81
CA GLY A 390 -14.33 9.63 3.85
C GLY A 390 -13.44 10.10 4.98
N ASN A 391 -13.36 9.35 6.08
CA ASN A 391 -12.52 9.72 7.22
C ASN A 391 -11.04 9.82 6.85
N TYR A 392 -10.55 8.97 5.94
CA TYR A 392 -9.18 9.04 5.43
C TYR A 392 -8.95 10.30 4.58
N VAL A 393 -9.97 10.72 3.82
CA VAL A 393 -9.93 11.99 3.10
C VAL A 393 -9.91 13.17 4.08
N ALA A 394 -10.76 13.18 5.11
CA ALA A 394 -10.77 14.22 6.13
C ALA A 394 -9.41 14.36 6.86
N GLN A 395 -8.75 13.24 7.16
CA GLN A 395 -7.39 13.24 7.71
C GLN A 395 -6.40 13.93 6.77
N LYS A 396 -6.44 13.62 5.46
CA LYS A 396 -5.59 14.29 4.47
C LYS A 396 -5.93 15.77 4.30
N VAL A 397 -7.22 16.13 4.32
CA VAL A 397 -7.64 17.54 4.31
C VAL A 397 -7.02 18.25 5.52
N PHE A 398 -7.06 17.68 6.72
CA PHE A 398 -6.41 18.28 7.89
C PHE A 398 -4.89 18.47 7.68
N ILE A 399 -4.18 17.43 7.22
CA ILE A 399 -2.72 17.47 7.03
C ILE A 399 -2.29 18.51 6.00
N HIS A 400 -3.00 18.61 4.87
CA HIS A 400 -2.61 19.43 3.72
C HIS A 400 -3.23 20.84 3.70
N SER A 401 -4.11 21.16 4.65
CA SER A 401 -4.83 22.44 4.68
C SER A 401 -4.10 23.54 5.43
N SER A 402 -4.51 24.79 5.17
CA SER A 402 -4.05 25.95 5.91
C SER A 402 -4.47 25.87 7.39
N LEU A 403 -3.77 26.58 8.29
CA LEU A 403 -4.15 26.63 9.72
C LEU A 403 -5.60 27.10 9.93
N LYS A 404 -6.11 27.97 9.05
CA LYS A 404 -7.50 28.45 9.07
C LYS A 404 -8.47 27.30 8.77
N ASP A 405 -8.19 26.55 7.71
CA ASP A 405 -9.05 25.44 7.26
C ASP A 405 -8.99 24.25 8.23
N GLN A 406 -7.81 23.96 8.80
CA GLN A 406 -7.66 23.03 9.91
C GLN A 406 -8.56 23.43 11.08
N HIS A 407 -8.59 24.72 11.43
CA HIS A 407 -9.44 25.20 12.51
C HIS A 407 -10.93 24.96 12.24
N CYS A 408 -11.41 25.11 11.00
CA CYS A 408 -12.79 24.77 10.65
C CYS A 408 -13.12 23.29 10.93
N ILE A 409 -12.19 22.36 10.68
CA ILE A 409 -12.38 20.94 11.01
C ILE A 409 -12.45 20.76 12.54
N LEU A 410 -11.52 21.39 13.26
CA LEU A 410 -11.47 21.32 14.73
C LEU A 410 -12.72 21.90 15.38
N GLU A 411 -13.30 22.97 14.83
CA GLU A 411 -14.56 23.57 15.30
C GLU A 411 -15.73 22.59 15.17
N ASN A 412 -15.83 21.87 14.04
CA ASN A 412 -16.85 20.83 13.86
C ASN A 412 -16.69 19.70 14.89
N LEU A 413 -15.47 19.20 15.07
CA LEU A 413 -15.16 18.18 16.07
C LEU A 413 -15.48 18.67 17.49
N HIS A 414 -15.05 19.89 17.84
CA HIS A 414 -15.26 20.47 19.17
C HIS A 414 -16.75 20.71 19.47
N LYS A 415 -17.56 21.08 18.46
CA LYS A 415 -18.99 21.31 18.60
C LYS A 415 -19.75 20.08 19.07
N ASP A 416 -19.43 18.90 18.53
CA ASP A 416 -20.07 17.63 18.89
C ASP A 416 -19.05 16.53 19.22
N MET A 417 -18.17 16.86 20.18
CA MET A 417 -17.04 16.00 20.57
C MET A 417 -17.48 14.60 20.97
N LEU A 418 -18.63 14.45 21.62
CA LEU A 418 -19.14 13.15 22.04
C LEU A 418 -19.53 12.29 20.84
N LYS A 419 -20.29 12.83 19.87
CA LYS A 419 -20.69 12.12 18.65
C LYS A 419 -19.47 11.61 17.89
N TYR A 420 -18.49 12.48 17.64
CA TYR A 420 -17.31 12.10 16.84
C TYR A 420 -16.39 11.13 17.58
N SER A 421 -16.19 11.31 18.89
CA SER A 421 -15.35 10.40 19.67
C SER A 421 -15.91 8.99 19.76
N LYS A 422 -17.24 8.84 19.80
CA LYS A 422 -17.93 7.53 19.84
C LYS A 422 -18.17 6.92 18.46
N ASN A 423 -17.79 7.60 17.38
CA ASN A 423 -17.92 7.09 16.04
C ASN A 423 -16.66 6.29 15.65
N LYS A 424 -16.84 5.10 15.08
CA LYS A 424 -15.75 4.19 14.65
C LYS A 424 -14.71 4.87 13.74
N PHE A 425 -15.15 5.80 12.90
CA PHE A 425 -14.32 6.41 11.87
C PHE A 425 -13.83 7.80 12.30
N ALA A 426 -14.72 8.63 12.84
CA ALA A 426 -14.37 10.00 13.23
C ALA A 426 -13.43 10.07 14.44
N SER A 427 -13.45 9.06 15.32
CA SER A 427 -12.47 8.95 16.42
C SER A 427 -11.04 8.95 15.91
N ASN A 428 -10.75 8.22 14.82
CA ASN A 428 -9.42 8.23 14.17
C ASN A 428 -9.07 9.61 13.62
N VAL A 429 -10.04 10.36 13.10
CA VAL A 429 -9.78 11.73 12.61
C VAL A 429 -9.39 12.66 13.77
N ILE A 430 -10.04 12.55 14.93
CA ILE A 430 -9.66 13.30 16.13
C ILE A 430 -8.22 12.95 16.55
N GLU A 431 -7.85 11.67 16.51
CA GLU A 431 -6.50 11.24 16.83
C GLU A 431 -5.45 11.83 15.88
N VAL A 432 -5.72 11.83 14.57
CA VAL A 432 -4.83 12.48 13.58
C VAL A 432 -4.74 13.99 13.79
N CYS A 433 -5.87 14.65 14.10
CA CYS A 433 -5.87 16.07 14.45
C CYS A 433 -4.99 16.36 15.68
N LEU A 434 -4.98 15.47 16.67
CA LEU A 434 -4.16 15.59 17.88
C LEU A 434 -2.67 15.29 17.61
N ASP A 435 -2.37 14.32 16.75
CA ASP A 435 -0.99 13.94 16.42
C ASP A 435 -0.32 14.97 15.50
N SER A 436 -1.07 15.53 14.55
CA SER A 436 -0.54 16.43 13.51
C SER A 436 -0.81 17.91 13.80
N GLY A 437 -1.66 18.21 14.77
CA GLY A 437 -2.05 19.58 15.13
C GLY A 437 -1.00 20.32 15.96
N LEU A 438 -1.04 21.64 15.89
CA LEU A 438 -0.23 22.52 16.74
C LEU A 438 -0.63 22.38 18.23
N PRO A 439 0.27 22.68 19.17
CA PRO A 439 -0.05 22.66 20.61
C PRO A 439 -1.28 23.50 20.98
N SER A 440 -1.53 24.61 20.28
CA SER A 440 -2.71 25.46 20.46
C SER A 440 -4.01 24.80 19.99
N GLN A 441 -3.98 24.08 18.86
CA GLN A 441 -5.09 23.30 18.33
C GLN A 441 -5.41 22.10 19.21
N ASN A 442 -4.39 21.38 19.68
CA ASN A 442 -4.53 20.29 20.63
C ASN A 442 -5.15 20.78 21.94
N LYS A 443 -4.66 21.91 22.44
CA LYS A 443 -5.24 22.57 23.62
C LYS A 443 -6.71 22.94 23.39
N PHE A 444 -7.08 23.45 22.22
CA PHE A 444 -8.45 23.78 21.87
C PHE A 444 -9.38 22.56 21.97
N LEU A 445 -9.02 21.42 21.34
CA LEU A 445 -9.82 20.19 21.45
C LEU A 445 -9.90 19.66 22.89
N ILE A 446 -8.75 19.57 23.58
CA ILE A 446 -8.67 19.03 24.94
C ILE A 446 -9.46 19.89 25.93
N GLN A 447 -9.54 21.21 25.69
CA GLN A 447 -10.29 22.12 26.55
C GLN A 447 -11.78 21.78 26.61
N LYS A 448 -12.35 21.15 25.56
CA LYS A 448 -13.75 20.72 25.55
C LYS A 448 -14.10 19.80 26.72
N LEU A 449 -13.16 18.95 27.15
CA LEU A 449 -13.35 18.03 28.29
C LEU A 449 -13.59 18.74 29.63
N PHE A 450 -13.23 20.02 29.74
CA PHE A 450 -13.44 20.84 30.93
C PHE A 450 -14.65 21.78 30.82
N GLN A 451 -15.26 21.87 29.63
CA GLN A 451 -16.39 22.75 29.37
C GLN A 451 -17.74 22.07 29.63
N GLU A 452 -17.79 20.74 29.57
CA GLU A 452 -18.98 19.94 29.80
C GLU A 452 -18.91 19.18 31.13
N PRO A 453 -20.06 18.91 31.80
CA PRO A 453 -20.09 18.05 32.97
C PRO A 453 -19.49 16.66 32.68
N TYR A 454 -18.76 16.11 33.66
CA TYR A 454 -18.08 14.83 33.54
C TYR A 454 -18.98 13.71 33.00
N ASP A 455 -20.17 13.55 33.59
CA ASP A 455 -21.13 12.50 33.24
C ASP A 455 -21.75 12.66 31.85
N LYS A 456 -21.66 13.85 31.25
CA LYS A 456 -22.25 14.14 29.93
C LYS A 456 -21.28 13.94 28.77
N LEU A 457 -19.97 14.07 29.01
CA LEU A 457 -18.95 14.01 27.95
C LEU A 457 -17.87 12.99 28.27
N VAL A 458 -17.15 13.19 29.37
CA VAL A 458 -15.95 12.41 29.69
C VAL A 458 -16.32 10.97 30.03
N TYR A 459 -17.28 10.75 30.93
CA TYR A 459 -17.70 9.39 31.32
C TYR A 459 -18.20 8.56 30.13
N PRO A 460 -19.13 9.07 29.28
CA PRO A 460 -19.60 8.31 28.12
C PRO A 460 -18.53 8.07 27.06
N MET A 461 -17.50 8.92 26.93
CA MET A 461 -16.37 8.66 26.04
C MET A 461 -15.50 7.53 26.58
N ILE A 462 -15.23 7.52 27.89
CA ILE A 462 -14.41 6.48 28.51
C ILE A 462 -15.05 5.08 28.41
N GLU A 463 -16.35 4.99 28.63
CA GLU A 463 -17.09 3.72 28.56
C GLU A 463 -17.30 3.23 27.12
N ASP A 464 -17.07 4.08 26.12
CA ASP A 464 -17.28 3.75 24.72
C ASP A 464 -16.08 2.99 24.12
N GLN A 465 -16.36 2.05 23.23
CA GLN A 465 -15.37 1.21 22.56
C GLN A 465 -14.37 1.99 21.66
N TYR A 466 -14.73 3.19 21.19
CA TYR A 466 -13.87 4.07 20.40
C TYR A 466 -13.45 5.32 21.20
N GLY A 467 -14.39 5.93 21.92
CA GLY A 467 -14.17 7.17 22.67
C GLY A 467 -13.05 7.07 23.71
N ASN A 468 -12.82 5.87 24.26
CA ASN A 468 -11.75 5.65 25.20
C ASN A 468 -10.38 5.95 24.58
N TYR A 469 -10.14 5.60 23.31
CA TYR A 469 -8.86 5.87 22.62
C TYR A 469 -8.64 7.37 22.42
N VAL A 470 -9.70 8.13 22.12
CA VAL A 470 -9.64 9.60 22.03
C VAL A 470 -9.22 10.23 23.36
N ILE A 471 -9.79 9.78 24.50
CA ILE A 471 -9.37 10.26 25.83
C ILE A 471 -7.89 9.96 26.09
N GLN A 472 -7.43 8.75 25.75
CA GLN A 472 -6.03 8.34 25.92
C GLN A 472 -5.10 9.23 25.08
N LYS A 473 -5.46 9.48 23.83
CA LYS A 473 -4.72 10.37 22.93
C LYS A 473 -4.67 11.79 23.49
N MET A 474 -5.80 12.34 23.93
CA MET A 474 -5.85 13.67 24.56
C MET A 474 -4.96 13.79 25.81
N VAL A 475 -4.92 12.75 26.67
CA VAL A 475 -4.01 12.71 27.83
C VAL A 475 -2.55 12.71 27.40
N SER A 476 -2.21 11.94 26.36
CA SER A 476 -0.85 11.86 25.83
C SER A 476 -0.39 13.20 25.24
N MET A 477 -1.25 13.89 24.50
CA MET A 477 -0.94 15.15 23.81
C MET A 477 -1.06 16.40 24.70
N ALA A 478 -1.67 16.30 25.87
CA ALA A 478 -1.82 17.44 26.79
C ALA A 478 -0.47 17.94 27.38
N CYS A 479 -0.29 19.26 27.52
CA CYS A 479 0.80 19.83 28.32
C CYS A 479 0.80 19.26 29.75
N ARG A 480 1.95 19.29 30.45
CA ARG A 480 2.07 18.85 31.84
C ARG A 480 0.97 19.44 32.75
N CYS A 481 0.66 20.71 32.57
CA CYS A 481 -0.42 21.43 33.23
C CYS A 481 -1.80 20.78 33.03
N THR A 482 -2.23 20.65 31.78
CA THR A 482 -3.53 20.13 31.38
C THR A 482 -3.63 18.65 31.68
N ARG A 483 -2.56 17.88 31.47
CA ARG A 483 -2.50 16.44 31.78
C ARG A 483 -2.77 16.17 33.27
N LYS A 484 -2.19 16.96 34.18
CA LYS A 484 -2.49 16.84 35.62
C LYS A 484 -3.97 17.08 35.93
N LYS A 485 -4.60 18.05 35.27
CA LYS A 485 -6.04 18.33 35.42
C LYS A 485 -6.90 17.19 34.86
N LEU A 486 -6.57 16.67 33.67
CA LEU A 486 -7.25 15.52 33.08
C LEU A 486 -7.17 14.30 34.00
N ILE A 487 -5.97 13.94 34.48
CA ILE A 487 -5.78 12.81 35.39
C ILE A 487 -6.62 13.00 36.67
N LYS A 488 -6.75 14.21 37.20
CA LYS A 488 -7.59 14.47 38.38
C LYS A 488 -9.07 14.19 38.10
N ILE A 489 -9.58 14.60 36.94
CA ILE A 489 -10.97 14.36 36.51
C ILE A 489 -11.22 12.87 36.23
N LEU A 490 -10.26 12.19 35.62
CA LEU A 490 -10.33 10.75 35.40
C LEU A 490 -10.29 9.97 36.73
N LYS A 491 -9.51 10.44 37.70
CA LYS A 491 -9.40 9.82 39.03
C LYS A 491 -10.61 10.03 39.94
N SER A 492 -11.48 11.01 39.66
CA SER A 492 -12.75 11.17 40.40
C SER A 492 -13.83 10.16 40.02
N SER A 493 -13.57 9.28 39.04
CA SER A 493 -14.46 8.17 38.67
C SER A 493 -14.11 6.88 39.40
N ASP A 494 -15.12 6.00 39.53
CA ASP A 494 -14.99 4.72 40.22
C ASP A 494 -13.78 3.90 39.75
N HIS A 495 -13.17 3.20 40.69
CA HIS A 495 -11.87 2.51 40.57
C HIS A 495 -11.77 1.51 39.39
N TYR A 496 -12.91 1.07 38.85
CA TYR A 496 -13.06 0.16 37.72
C TYR A 496 -12.66 0.80 36.38
N VAL A 497 -13.06 2.06 36.17
CA VAL A 497 -12.84 2.83 34.94
C VAL A 497 -11.36 3.14 34.74
N LEU A 498 -10.68 3.54 35.83
CA LEU A 498 -9.24 3.71 35.86
C LEU A 498 -8.51 2.41 35.54
N LYS A 499 -8.98 1.24 36.01
CA LYS A 499 -8.35 -0.05 35.70
C LYS A 499 -8.36 -0.32 34.19
N HIS A 500 -9.47 -0.06 33.50
CA HIS A 500 -9.57 -0.30 32.06
C HIS A 500 -8.75 0.67 31.21
N ILE A 501 -8.74 1.96 31.56
CA ILE A 501 -7.91 2.95 30.87
C ILE A 501 -6.43 2.73 31.18
N VAL A 502 -6.05 2.64 32.46
CA VAL A 502 -4.64 2.63 32.93
C VAL A 502 -3.90 1.36 32.52
N TYR A 503 -4.57 0.19 32.51
CA TYR A 503 -3.93 -1.06 32.09
C TYR A 503 -3.72 -1.17 30.57
N LYS A 504 -4.58 -0.57 29.73
CA LYS A 504 -4.40 -0.57 28.27
C LYS A 504 -3.44 0.51 27.77
N THR A 505 -3.27 1.61 28.49
CA THR A 505 -2.52 2.80 28.02
C THR A 505 -1.03 2.85 28.29
N ASN A 506 -0.42 1.89 29.01
CA ASN A 506 0.90 2.13 29.62
C ASN A 506 0.93 3.39 30.54
N ILE A 507 -0.21 3.83 31.12
CA ILE A 507 -0.22 4.88 32.17
C ILE A 507 0.44 4.35 33.47
N SER A 508 0.78 3.06 33.58
CA SER A 508 1.71 2.57 34.60
C SER A 508 3.05 3.31 34.60
N LYS A 509 3.51 3.86 33.46
CA LYS A 509 4.68 4.76 33.38
C LYS A 509 4.42 6.20 33.84
N CYS A 510 3.17 6.60 34.06
CA CYS A 510 2.81 7.91 34.61
C CYS A 510 2.77 7.93 36.14
N ASN A 511 2.87 6.78 36.82
CA ASN A 511 3.07 6.73 38.27
C ASN A 511 4.46 7.24 38.68
N ASP A 512 5.42 7.33 37.75
CA ASP A 512 6.78 7.85 38.01
C ASP A 512 6.86 9.39 38.05
N PHE A 513 5.74 10.11 37.93
CA PHE A 513 5.69 11.58 37.90
C PHE A 513 4.89 12.22 39.03
N CYS A 514 4.52 11.45 40.06
CA CYS A 514 3.91 11.95 41.28
C CYS A 514 4.95 12.60 42.20
#